data_AF-A0AAW1ZTN6-F1
#
_entry.id   AF-A0AAW1ZTN6-F1
#
_cell.length_a   1.000
_cell.length_b   1.000
_cell.length_c   1.000
_cell.angle_alpha   90.00
_cell.angle_beta   90.00
_cell.angle_gamma   90.00
#
_symmetry.space_group_name_H-M   'P 1'
#
loop_
_entity.id
_entity.type
_entity.pdbx_description
1 polymer ?
#
loop_
_entity_poly.entity_id
_entity_poly.type
_entity_poly.pdbx_seq_one_letter_code
_entity_poly.pdbx_strand_id
1 'polypeptide(L)' 'CNHGIPEGDSFYPVKRVIRCKMQKGIQMKLVEWEPCSLCGKTWPPQWVTEENTTN' A
#
# COMPACT_ATOMS: atom_id res chain seq x y z
N CYS A 1 8.62 -5.01 8.55
CA CYS A 1 9.12 -4.54 9.87
C CYS A 1 8.66 -5.55 10.91
N ASN A 2 9.42 -5.81 11.97
CA ASN A 2 8.99 -6.78 13.00
C ASN A 2 7.92 -6.21 13.96
N HIS A 3 7.67 -4.90 13.88
CA HIS A 3 6.46 -4.29 14.39
C HIS A 3 5.33 -4.63 13.41
N GLY A 4 4.59 -5.68 13.73
CA GLY A 4 3.63 -6.33 12.84
C GLY A 4 2.70 -5.34 12.15
N ILE A 5 2.41 -5.62 10.88
CA ILE A 5 1.11 -5.25 10.34
C ILE A 5 0.10 -6.06 11.18
N PRO A 6 -0.95 -5.45 11.77
CA PRO A 6 -1.94 -6.20 12.53
C PRO A 6 -2.45 -7.37 11.68
N GLU A 7 -2.48 -8.57 12.26
CA GLU A 7 -2.74 -9.88 11.64
C GLU A 7 -4.12 -9.97 10.94
N GLY A 8 -4.27 -9.29 9.82
CA GLY A 8 -5.52 -9.29 9.04
C GLY A 8 -5.43 -8.51 7.74
N ASP A 9 -4.58 -7.48 7.67
CA ASP A 9 -4.36 -6.72 6.45
C ASP A 9 -2.94 -6.98 5.94
N SER A 10 -2.79 -7.58 4.76
CA SER A 10 -1.47 -7.81 4.14
C SER A 10 -0.85 -6.54 3.57
N PHE A 11 -1.45 -5.37 3.83
CA PHE A 11 -1.09 -4.09 3.24
C PHE A 11 -0.79 -3.07 4.34
N TYR A 12 0.31 -2.33 4.17
CA TYR A 12 0.59 -1.18 5.04
C TYR A 12 -0.47 -0.09 4.80
N PRO A 13 -0.74 0.81 5.76
CA PRO A 13 -1.65 1.92 5.51
C PRO A 13 -1.16 2.76 4.32
N VAL A 14 -2.06 3.07 3.39
CA VAL A 14 -1.74 3.89 2.22
C VAL A 14 -1.71 5.36 2.64
N LYS A 15 -0.57 6.01 2.45
CA LYS A 15 -0.40 7.46 2.62
C LYS A 15 -1.12 8.22 1.54
N ARG A 16 -0.84 7.85 0.28
CA ARG A 16 -1.42 8.45 -0.91
C ARG A 16 -1.22 7.58 -2.14
N VAL A 17 -2.07 7.78 -3.14
CA VAL A 17 -1.87 7.23 -4.49
C VAL A 17 -0.98 8.19 -5.27
N ILE A 18 0.15 7.69 -5.77
CA ILE A 18 1.10 8.46 -6.59
C ILE A 18 0.67 8.42 -8.06
N ARG A 19 0.29 7.24 -8.56
CA ARG A 19 -0.09 7.02 -9.97
C ARG A 19 -1.14 5.93 -10.10
N CYS A 20 -1.92 6.00 -11.16
CA CYS A 20 -2.79 4.92 -11.59
C CYS A 20 -2.34 4.42 -12.97
N LYS A 21 -2.46 3.12 -13.21
CA LYS A 21 -2.29 2.52 -14.55
C LYS A 21 -3.31 1.41 -14.75
N MET A 22 -3.67 1.15 -16.00
CA MET A 22 -4.43 -0.03 -16.36
C MET A 22 -3.47 -1.06 -16.94
N GLN A 23 -3.45 -2.28 -16.39
CA GLN A 23 -2.60 -3.37 -16.87
C GLN A 23 -3.47 -4.60 -17.14
N LYS A 24 -3.55 -5.01 -18.41
CA LYS A 24 -4.38 -6.16 -18.85
C LYS A 24 -5.84 -6.08 -18.37
N GLY A 25 -6.43 -4.89 -18.39
CA GLY A 25 -7.81 -4.67 -17.92
C GLY A 25 -7.96 -4.43 -16.41
N ILE A 26 -6.88 -4.55 -15.62
CA ILE A 26 -6.91 -4.36 -14.17
C ILE A 26 -6.40 -2.97 -13.81
N GLN A 27 -7.17 -2.21 -13.03
CA GLN A 27 -6.74 -0.93 -12.48
C GLN A 27 -5.75 -1.15 -11.34
N MET A 28 -4.52 -0.66 -11.52
CA MET A 28 -3.47 -0.70 -10.53
C MET A 28 -3.15 0.72 -10.05
N LYS A 29 -2.93 0.88 -8.74
CA LYS A 29 -2.55 2.13 -8.09
C LYS A 29 -1.15 1.96 -7.51
N LEU A 30 -0.23 2.86 -7.85
CA LEU A 30 1.07 2.99 -7.19
C LEU A 30 0.84 3.76 -5.91
N VAL A 31 0.92 3.08 -4.78
CA VAL A 31 0.67 3.66 -3.45
C VAL A 31 1.98 3.98 -2.75
N GLU A 32 2.02 5.14 -2.12
CA GLU A 32 2.99 5.47 -1.08
C GLU A 32 2.44 4.94 0.24
N TRP A 33 3.28 4.26 1.01
CA TRP A 33 2.90 3.73 2.31
C TRP A 33 3.14 4.77 3.41
N GLU A 34 2.28 4.79 4.40
CA GLU A 34 2.54 5.51 5.64
C GLU A 34 3.79 4.93 6.31
N PRO A 35 4.66 5.76 6.91
CA PRO A 35 5.79 5.28 7.68
C PRO A 35 5.32 4.51 8.92
N CYS A 36 6.13 3.57 9.40
CA CYS A 36 5.83 2.83 10.63
C CYS A 36 5.73 3.82 11.80
N SER A 37 4.56 3.93 12.43
CA SER A 37 4.35 4.84 13.56
C SER A 37 5.25 4.53 14.77
N LEU A 38 5.80 3.31 14.84
CA LEU A 38 6.64 2.86 15.96
C LEU A 38 8.14 3.09 15.74
N CYS A 39 8.64 2.98 14.50
CA CYS A 39 10.07 3.09 14.22
C CYS A 39 10.43 4.03 13.07
N GLY A 40 9.45 4.73 12.48
CA GLY A 40 9.64 5.66 11.38
C GLY A 40 10.08 5.01 10.07
N LYS A 41 10.13 3.67 10.00
CA LYS A 41 10.57 2.97 8.79
C LYS A 41 9.60 3.22 7.65
N THR A 42 10.13 3.67 6.52
CA THR A 42 9.41 3.88 5.27
C THR A 42 9.56 2.68 4.35
N TRP A 43 8.61 2.50 3.45
CA TRP A 43 8.65 1.47 2.41
C TRP A 43 8.60 2.10 1.02
N PRO A 44 9.24 1.48 0.01
CA PRO A 44 9.16 1.96 -1.35
C PRO A 44 7.71 1.88 -1.87
N PRO A 45 7.30 2.78 -2.77
CA PRO A 45 5.98 2.71 -3.38
C PRO A 45 5.75 1.39 -4.09
N GLN A 46 4.54 0.83 -3.97
CA GLN A 46 4.20 -0.46 -4.57
C GLN A 46 2.91 -0.35 -5.40
N TRP A 47 2.85 -1.12 -6.50
CA TRP A 47 1.63 -1.25 -7.28
C TRP A 47 0.68 -2.22 -6.58
N VAL A 48 -0.49 -1.74 -6.19
CA VAL A 48 -1.59 -2.53 -5.63
C VAL A 48 -2.79 -2.49 -6.58
N THR A 49 -3.61 -3.53 -6.57
CA THR A 49 -4.87 -3.54 -7.32
C THR A 49 -5.91 -2.70 -6.60
N GLU A 50 -6.82 -2.09 -7.36
CA GLU A 50 -7.94 -1.34 -6.77
C GLU A 50 -8.84 -2.21 -5.89
N GLU A 51 -9.00 -3.48 -6.23
CA GLU A 51 -9.76 -4.45 -5.41
C GLU A 51 -9.19 -4.63 -4.00
N ASN A 52 -7.89 -4.41 -3.79
CA ASN A 52 -7.24 -4.44 -2.47
C ASN A 52 -7.23 -3.07 -1.77
N THR A 53 -7.86 -2.04 -2.35
CA THR A 53 -7.95 -0.68 -1.77
C THR A 53 -9.38 -0.21 -1.55
N THR A 54 -10.36 -1.12 -1.64
CA THR A 54 -11.79 -0.81 -1.50
C THR A 54 -12.33 -1.43 -0.20
N ASN A 55 -12.70 -0.59 0.76
CA ASN A 55 -13.70 -0.88 1.79
C ASN A 55 -14.96 -0.08 1.43
#